data_AF-A0A5P9WYK3-F1
#
_entry.id   AF-A0A5P9WYK3-F1
#
_cell.length_a   1.000
_cell.length_b   1.000
_cell.length_c   1.000
_cell.angle_alpha   90.00
_cell.angle_beta   90.00
_cell.angle_gamma   90.00
#
_symmetry.space_group_name_H-M   'P 1'
#
loop_
_entity.id
_entity.type
_entity.pdbx_description
1 polymer ?
#
loop_
_entity_poly.entity_id
_entity_poly.type
_entity_poly.pdbx_seq_one_letter_code
_entity_poly.pdbx_strand_id
1 'polypeptide(L)'
;MTDSAVAGLCRLTVRAPSVSVDLAVPADVPVADLLPTLLRYVGEDAEEAGLDHAGWVLQRLGDAPLDEETTLARAGLFDGVVLHLRPHTEALPEARLDDLVDGIADTAGRRLHTWRPAAARGFLVGAAVVTAVAALVLVVRPGVTGSGSSRAACAAVAGLLLLAGAGTASRAVGDRLSATALALLVAPCLALSGWLLTGGDLTGPDAARAAGARLLAAGAAGAGGAVLALAATAVGAPALLATAVVSVAAAVTGALMGYTQLTVPASAALVAAVVALASGAVAPLAFKLAGMRMPALPSSAAQLQEGIEPYAGDEVAERAELAGRWVTALFTAAGAVAAAALAVLAERPNLPEMLTTVALSLLLLLHSRGLRHIGQRLALAVPGVWGLLLLARAWAADLDSGGRVVVFAVLLAAAAALVIASWTVPGRRVLPYWGRAAELGHTAFAVALLPLTLWAAGLFGWLRGLFG
;
A
#
# COMPACT_ATOMS: atom_id res chain seq x y z
N MET A 1 21.07 42.43 2.81
CA MET A 1 20.85 41.27 1.92
C MET A 1 19.63 40.55 2.44
N THR A 2 18.46 40.93 1.93
CA THR A 2 17.15 40.43 2.36
C THR A 2 16.86 39.11 1.64
N ASP A 3 16.59 38.10 2.45
CA ASP A 3 16.24 36.74 2.09
C ASP A 3 14.84 36.78 1.44
N SER A 4 14.75 36.55 0.12
CA SER A 4 13.45 36.47 -0.56
C SER A 4 12.81 35.14 -0.19
N ALA A 5 11.92 35.14 0.80
CA ALA A 5 10.95 34.08 0.96
C ALA A 5 10.25 33.90 -0.40
N VAL A 6 10.36 32.71 -1.00
CA VAL A 6 9.67 32.40 -2.25
C VAL A 6 8.18 32.45 -1.95
N ALA A 7 7.53 33.56 -2.28
CA ALA A 7 6.09 33.72 -2.20
C ALA A 7 5.44 32.58 -3.00
N GLY A 8 4.56 31.83 -2.34
CA GLY A 8 3.81 30.77 -3.02
C GLY A 8 3.01 31.37 -4.17
N LEU A 9 3.22 30.87 -5.38
CA LEU A 9 2.45 31.32 -6.55
C LEU A 9 1.07 30.67 -6.53
N CYS A 10 0.06 31.44 -6.92
CA CYS A 10 -1.32 31.02 -7.09
C CYS A 10 -1.76 31.28 -8.53
N ARG A 11 -2.27 30.26 -9.23
CA ARG A 11 -2.87 30.33 -10.56
C ARG A 11 -4.35 30.69 -10.43
N LEU A 12 -4.72 31.85 -10.93
CA LEU A 12 -6.09 32.37 -10.91
C LEU A 12 -6.60 32.51 -12.35
N THR A 13 -7.88 32.18 -12.55
CA THR A 13 -8.60 32.47 -13.79
C THR A 13 -9.53 33.65 -13.53
N VAL A 14 -9.29 34.79 -14.18
CA VAL A 14 -10.12 35.99 -14.04
C VAL A 14 -10.97 36.18 -15.29
N ARG A 15 -12.29 36.25 -15.11
CA ARG A 15 -13.28 36.50 -16.16
C ARG A 15 -13.77 37.94 -16.07
N ALA A 16 -13.33 38.78 -17.00
CA ALA A 16 -13.84 40.11 -17.24
C ALA A 16 -14.99 40.07 -18.29
N PRO A 17 -15.72 41.18 -18.50
CA PRO A 17 -16.86 41.21 -19.43
C PRO A 17 -16.48 40.84 -20.88
N SER A 18 -15.29 41.24 -21.33
CA SER A 18 -14.82 41.06 -22.71
C SER A 18 -13.74 39.97 -22.85
N VAL A 19 -13.11 39.53 -21.77
CA VAL A 19 -11.92 38.66 -21.81
C VAL A 19 -11.84 37.72 -20.59
N SER A 20 -11.22 36.55 -20.78
CA SER A 20 -10.83 35.65 -19.69
C SER A 20 -9.31 35.52 -19.68
N VAL A 21 -8.68 35.69 -18.52
CA VAL A 21 -7.22 35.72 -18.37
C VAL A 21 -6.80 34.76 -17.26
N ASP A 22 -5.79 33.93 -17.52
CA ASP A 22 -5.17 33.07 -16.51
C ASP A 22 -3.83 33.67 -16.07
N LEU A 23 -3.65 33.88 -14.77
CA LEU A 23 -2.50 34.56 -14.20
C LEU A 23 -1.91 33.76 -13.04
N ALA A 24 -0.59 33.69 -13.00
CA ALA A 24 0.14 33.20 -11.82
C ALA A 24 0.61 34.40 -11.01
N VAL A 25 0.06 34.56 -9.81
CA VAL A 25 0.29 35.71 -8.93
C VAL A 25 0.80 35.27 -7.56
N PRO A 26 1.70 36.02 -6.92
CA PRO A 26 2.17 35.67 -5.57
C PRO A 26 1.02 35.76 -4.56
N ALA A 27 0.84 34.72 -3.74
CA ALA A 27 -0.31 34.59 -2.84
C ALA A 27 -0.32 35.58 -1.66
N ASP A 28 0.80 36.26 -1.41
CA ASP A 28 0.97 37.28 -0.38
C ASP A 28 0.64 38.70 -0.87
N VAL A 29 0.34 38.88 -2.15
CA VAL A 29 -0.04 40.18 -2.72
C VAL A 29 -1.49 40.55 -2.34
N PRO A 30 -1.76 41.80 -1.92
CA PRO A 30 -3.11 42.34 -1.73
C PRO A 30 -3.96 42.32 -3.01
N VAL A 31 -5.28 42.20 -2.87
CA VAL A 31 -6.20 42.23 -4.03
C VAL A 31 -6.15 43.58 -4.75
N ALA A 32 -6.00 44.69 -4.02
CA ALA A 32 -5.86 46.04 -4.59
C ALA A 32 -4.72 46.14 -5.61
N ASP A 33 -3.58 45.51 -5.32
CA ASP A 33 -2.37 45.59 -6.16
C ASP A 33 -2.51 44.80 -7.47
N LEU A 34 -3.47 43.87 -7.53
CA LEU A 34 -3.76 43.08 -8.73
C LEU A 34 -4.70 43.79 -9.69
N LEU A 35 -5.61 44.63 -9.17
CA LEU A 35 -6.64 45.29 -9.97
C LEU A 35 -6.07 46.10 -11.15
N PRO A 36 -5.07 46.99 -10.98
CA PRO A 36 -4.49 47.73 -12.11
C PRO A 36 -3.89 46.81 -13.17
N THR A 37 -3.29 45.69 -12.75
CA THR A 37 -2.72 44.71 -13.67
C THR A 37 -3.79 43.98 -14.45
N LEU A 38 -4.91 43.64 -13.81
CA LEU A 38 -6.05 43.00 -14.46
C LEU A 38 -6.76 43.94 -15.44
N LEU A 39 -6.93 45.22 -15.08
CA LEU A 39 -7.59 46.22 -15.92
C LEU A 39 -6.85 46.45 -17.25
N ARG A 40 -5.51 46.44 -17.24
CA ARG A 40 -4.70 46.50 -18.47
C ARG A 40 -5.01 45.38 -19.47
N TYR A 41 -5.46 44.21 -19.01
CA TYR A 41 -5.86 43.12 -19.90
C TYR A 41 -7.29 43.27 -20.45
N VAL A 42 -8.14 44.08 -19.81
CA VAL A 42 -9.53 44.32 -20.23
C VAL A 42 -9.58 45.37 -21.35
N GLY A 43 -8.72 46.39 -21.31
CA GLY A 43 -8.58 47.42 -22.34
C GLY A 43 -8.11 48.76 -21.75
N GLU A 44 -7.53 49.64 -22.58
CA GLU A 44 -7.00 50.95 -22.14
C GLU A 44 -8.11 51.87 -21.58
N ASP A 45 -9.35 51.72 -22.05
CA ASP A 45 -10.51 52.52 -21.59
C ASP A 45 -11.18 51.95 -20.31
N ALA A 46 -10.71 50.81 -19.78
CA ALA A 46 -11.37 50.12 -18.66
C ALA A 46 -11.22 50.89 -17.33
N GLU A 47 -10.10 51.59 -17.14
CA GLU A 47 -9.86 52.43 -15.96
C GLU A 47 -10.82 53.64 -15.95
N GLU A 48 -11.03 54.26 -17.12
CA GLU A 48 -11.90 55.42 -17.29
C GLU A 48 -13.39 55.03 -17.18
N ALA A 49 -13.78 53.89 -17.76
CA ALA A 49 -15.11 53.32 -17.58
C ALA A 49 -15.44 52.94 -16.12
N GLY A 50 -14.42 52.71 -15.29
CA GLY A 50 -14.60 52.41 -13.87
C GLY A 50 -15.08 53.62 -13.05
N LEU A 51 -14.80 54.85 -13.50
CA LEU A 51 -15.20 56.08 -12.81
C LEU A 51 -16.72 56.26 -12.76
N ASP A 52 -17.41 55.87 -13.84
CA ASP A 52 -18.87 55.94 -13.94
C ASP A 52 -19.58 54.86 -13.10
N HIS A 53 -18.85 53.83 -12.66
CA HIS A 53 -19.41 52.64 -12.01
C HIS A 53 -18.85 52.37 -10.60
N ALA A 54 -18.32 53.41 -9.94
CA ALA A 54 -17.75 53.34 -8.60
C ALA A 54 -16.58 52.33 -8.46
N GLY A 55 -15.83 52.12 -9.53
CA GLY A 55 -14.65 51.24 -9.56
C GLY A 55 -14.94 49.80 -10.00
N TRP A 56 -13.93 48.96 -9.87
CA TRP A 56 -13.97 47.55 -10.28
C TRP A 56 -13.79 46.64 -9.07
N VAL A 57 -14.58 45.59 -9.01
CA VAL A 57 -14.52 44.59 -7.95
C VAL A 57 -14.14 43.21 -8.47
N LEU A 58 -13.40 42.49 -7.64
CA LEU A 58 -13.08 41.10 -7.86
C LEU A 58 -13.95 40.23 -6.95
N GLN A 59 -14.72 39.31 -7.50
CA GLN A 59 -15.64 38.47 -6.72
C GLN A 59 -15.61 37.01 -7.19
N ARG A 60 -15.90 36.08 -6.28
CA ARG A 60 -16.23 34.70 -6.65
C ARG A 60 -17.71 34.62 -6.98
N LEU A 61 -18.07 33.64 -7.81
CA LEU A 61 -19.47 33.42 -8.14
C LEU A 61 -20.24 33.01 -6.88
N GLY A 62 -21.16 33.86 -6.44
CA GLY A 62 -22.02 33.62 -5.26
C GLY A 62 -21.46 34.11 -3.93
N ASP A 63 -20.26 34.71 -3.90
CA ASP A 63 -19.71 35.35 -2.70
C ASP A 63 -19.76 36.88 -2.83
N ALA A 64 -19.53 37.57 -1.71
CA ALA A 64 -19.35 39.02 -1.69
C ALA A 64 -18.08 39.43 -2.48
N PRO A 65 -18.00 40.69 -2.96
CA PRO A 65 -16.75 41.27 -3.44
C PRO A 65 -15.60 41.05 -2.45
N LEU A 66 -14.43 40.69 -2.97
CA LEU A 66 -13.24 40.52 -2.15
C LEU A 66 -12.80 41.86 -1.58
N ASP A 67 -12.38 41.83 -0.31
CA ASP A 67 -11.76 42.96 0.35
C ASP A 67 -10.40 43.28 -0.29
N GLU A 68 -10.25 44.53 -0.74
CA GLU A 68 -9.09 45.01 -1.47
C GLU A 68 -7.81 45.02 -0.62
N GLU A 69 -7.93 45.20 0.70
CA GLU A 69 -6.81 45.22 1.65
C GLU A 69 -6.30 43.81 2.02
N THR A 70 -7.08 42.77 1.70
CA THR A 70 -6.75 41.39 2.06
C THR A 70 -5.82 40.74 1.03
N THR A 71 -4.85 39.93 1.49
CA THR A 71 -3.96 39.16 0.61
C THR A 71 -4.66 37.95 0.00
N LEU A 72 -4.25 37.51 -1.19
CA LEU A 72 -4.86 36.35 -1.87
C LEU A 72 -4.94 35.09 -0.99
N ALA A 73 -3.87 34.78 -0.24
CA ALA A 73 -3.82 33.64 0.66
C ALA A 73 -4.84 33.77 1.81
N ARG A 74 -5.01 34.98 2.36
CA ARG A 74 -5.93 35.25 3.47
C ARG A 74 -7.38 35.35 3.00
N ALA A 75 -7.61 35.78 1.76
CA ALA A 75 -8.88 35.65 1.07
C ALA A 75 -9.25 34.18 0.83
N GLY A 76 -8.30 33.24 0.94
CA GLY A 76 -8.55 31.80 0.70
C GLY A 76 -8.63 31.46 -0.78
N LEU A 77 -7.84 32.17 -1.60
CA LEU A 77 -7.69 31.89 -3.03
C LEU A 77 -6.53 30.90 -3.23
N PHE A 78 -6.78 29.84 -4.00
CA PHE A 78 -5.84 28.76 -4.29
C PHE A 78 -5.75 28.53 -5.81
N ASP A 79 -4.80 27.70 -6.23
CA ASP A 79 -4.63 27.31 -7.63
C ASP A 79 -5.94 26.80 -8.25
N GLY A 80 -6.34 27.41 -9.37
CA GLY A 80 -7.51 27.04 -10.15
C GLY A 80 -8.81 27.73 -9.76
N VAL A 81 -8.78 28.71 -8.86
CA VAL A 81 -9.97 29.50 -8.52
C VAL A 81 -10.34 30.45 -9.68
N VAL A 82 -11.63 30.48 -10.00
CA VAL A 82 -12.22 31.39 -11.01
C VAL A 82 -12.81 32.61 -10.31
N LEU A 83 -12.40 33.80 -10.77
CA LEU A 83 -12.81 35.10 -10.25
C LEU A 83 -13.48 35.90 -11.37
N HIS A 84 -14.44 36.73 -10.99
CA HIS A 84 -15.15 37.63 -11.89
C HIS A 84 -14.71 39.07 -11.60
N LEU A 85 -14.19 39.74 -12.62
CA LEU A 85 -13.87 41.15 -12.57
C LEU A 85 -15.04 41.92 -13.19
N ARG A 86 -15.73 42.75 -12.39
CA ARG A 86 -16.90 43.51 -12.84
C ARG A 86 -16.94 44.91 -12.26
N PRO A 87 -17.64 45.86 -12.91
CA PRO A 87 -17.91 47.16 -12.32
C PRO A 87 -18.64 47.02 -10.97
N HIS A 88 -18.35 47.88 -10.00
CA HIS A 88 -18.90 47.78 -8.64
C HIS A 88 -20.43 47.83 -8.63
N THR A 89 -21.04 48.65 -9.49
CA THR A 89 -22.50 48.72 -9.67
C THR A 89 -23.12 47.46 -10.26
N GLU A 90 -22.31 46.58 -10.86
CA GLU A 90 -22.72 45.29 -11.44
C GLU A 90 -22.16 44.09 -10.66
N ALA A 91 -21.84 44.29 -9.38
CA ALA A 91 -21.47 43.21 -8.49
C ALA A 91 -22.55 42.12 -8.49
N LEU A 92 -22.12 40.85 -8.52
CA LEU A 92 -23.03 39.73 -8.52
C LEU A 92 -23.65 39.64 -7.13
N PRO A 93 -24.96 39.41 -7.01
CA PRO A 93 -25.57 39.24 -5.70
C PRO A 93 -24.99 37.99 -5.02
N GLU A 94 -24.73 38.11 -3.72
CA GLU A 94 -24.36 36.97 -2.87
C GLU A 94 -25.40 35.86 -3.01
N ALA A 95 -24.95 34.62 -3.07
CA ALA A 95 -25.81 33.45 -3.18
C ALA A 95 -26.67 33.34 -1.93
N ARG A 96 -27.91 33.80 -2.03
CA ARG A 96 -28.92 33.57 -1.00
C ARG A 96 -29.55 32.21 -1.25
N LEU A 97 -29.36 31.30 -0.30
CA LEU A 97 -30.06 30.03 -0.25
C LEU A 97 -31.52 30.33 0.12
N ASP A 98 -32.42 30.15 -0.83
CA ASP A 98 -33.87 30.34 -0.66
C ASP A 98 -34.47 29.30 0.31
N ASP A 99 -33.79 28.16 0.46
CA ASP A 99 -34.12 27.12 1.42
C ASP A 99 -32.88 26.74 2.25
N LEU A 100 -32.84 27.26 3.48
CA LEU A 100 -31.80 26.93 4.46
C LEU A 100 -31.81 25.43 4.83
N VAL A 101 -32.95 24.76 4.74
CA VAL A 101 -33.07 23.32 5.06
C VAL A 101 -32.41 22.50 3.97
N ASP A 102 -32.67 22.81 2.71
CA ASP A 102 -32.06 22.13 1.56
C ASP A 102 -30.56 22.47 1.45
N GLY A 103 -30.18 23.72 1.74
CA GLY A 103 -28.77 24.13 1.80
C GLY A 103 -27.98 23.42 2.91
N ILE A 104 -28.58 23.24 4.09
CA ILE A 104 -27.99 22.44 5.18
C ILE A 104 -27.96 20.96 4.80
N ALA A 105 -29.01 20.42 4.17
CA ALA A 105 -29.07 19.02 3.76
C ALA A 105 -28.03 18.67 2.68
N ASP A 106 -27.84 19.52 1.67
CA ASP A 106 -26.82 19.32 0.63
C ASP A 106 -25.40 19.52 1.17
N THR A 107 -25.19 20.55 1.98
CA THR A 107 -23.89 20.80 2.62
C THR A 107 -23.53 19.70 3.62
N ALA A 108 -24.51 19.21 4.40
CA ALA A 108 -24.35 18.05 5.27
C ALA A 108 -24.13 16.77 4.46
N GLY A 109 -24.84 16.57 3.35
CA GLY A 109 -24.65 15.42 2.46
C GLY A 109 -23.28 15.38 1.77
N ARG A 110 -22.69 16.55 1.50
CA ARG A 110 -21.35 16.71 0.93
C ARG A 110 -20.23 16.65 1.97
N ARG A 111 -20.41 17.24 3.16
CA ARG A 111 -19.37 17.32 4.20
C ARG A 111 -19.43 16.18 5.21
N LEU A 112 -20.60 15.64 5.52
CA LEU A 112 -20.75 14.45 6.34
C LEU A 112 -20.71 13.24 5.40
N HIS A 113 -19.89 12.24 5.74
CA HIS A 113 -19.76 11.00 4.98
C HIS A 113 -21.06 10.18 5.03
N THR A 114 -22.08 10.64 4.31
CA THR A 114 -23.42 10.07 4.30
C THR A 114 -23.43 8.68 3.68
N TRP A 115 -24.34 7.84 4.16
CA TRP A 115 -24.49 6.46 3.70
C TRP A 115 -24.98 6.41 2.25
N ARG A 116 -24.05 6.18 1.32
CA ARG A 116 -24.34 6.06 -0.12
C ARG A 116 -24.54 4.60 -0.53
N PRO A 117 -25.23 4.31 -1.66
CA PRO A 117 -25.35 2.96 -2.20
C PRO A 117 -24.00 2.25 -2.38
N ALA A 118 -22.95 2.99 -2.74
CA ALA A 118 -21.58 2.46 -2.83
C ALA A 118 -21.03 2.01 -1.47
N ALA A 119 -21.29 2.78 -0.40
CA ALA A 119 -20.91 2.41 0.97
C ALA A 119 -21.70 1.18 1.45
N ALA A 120 -23.01 1.12 1.15
CA ALA A 120 -23.85 -0.03 1.44
C ALA A 120 -23.35 -1.30 0.74
N ARG A 121 -23.00 -1.20 -0.54
CA ARG A 121 -22.41 -2.30 -1.32
C ARG A 121 -21.08 -2.76 -0.72
N GLY A 122 -20.19 -1.82 -0.40
CA GLY A 122 -18.93 -2.11 0.27
C GLY A 122 -19.12 -2.83 1.61
N PHE A 123 -20.08 -2.38 2.42
CA PHE A 123 -20.45 -3.00 3.68
C PHE A 123 -20.97 -4.44 3.48
N LEU A 124 -21.90 -4.66 2.55
CA LEU A 124 -22.47 -5.98 2.29
C LEU A 124 -21.41 -6.97 1.79
N VAL A 125 -20.53 -6.55 0.90
CA VAL A 125 -19.42 -7.39 0.43
C VAL A 125 -18.43 -7.66 1.56
N GLY A 126 -18.11 -6.65 2.36
CA GLY A 126 -17.29 -6.82 3.57
C GLY A 126 -17.90 -7.81 4.54
N ALA A 127 -19.21 -7.70 4.82
CA ALA A 127 -19.95 -8.62 5.68
C ALA A 127 -19.97 -10.04 5.11
N ALA A 128 -20.11 -10.21 3.80
CA ALA A 128 -20.04 -11.51 3.14
C ALA A 128 -18.64 -12.14 3.29
N VAL A 129 -17.57 -11.35 3.11
CA VAL A 129 -16.19 -11.79 3.34
C VAL A 129 -15.99 -12.21 4.80
N VAL A 130 -16.40 -11.38 5.76
CA VAL A 130 -16.29 -11.70 7.20
C VAL A 130 -17.05 -12.98 7.54
N THR A 131 -18.25 -13.15 7.00
CA THR A 131 -19.08 -14.35 7.22
C THR A 131 -18.40 -15.59 6.64
N ALA A 132 -17.83 -15.51 5.44
CA ALA A 132 -17.09 -16.61 4.82
C ALA A 132 -15.83 -16.98 5.62
N VAL A 133 -15.08 -15.99 6.11
CA VAL A 133 -13.93 -16.21 6.98
C VAL A 133 -14.35 -16.85 8.31
N ALA A 134 -15.45 -16.39 8.91
CA ALA A 134 -15.99 -16.98 10.14
C ALA A 134 -16.38 -18.46 9.91
N ALA A 135 -17.05 -18.77 8.79
CA ALA A 135 -17.36 -20.14 8.42
C ALA A 135 -16.09 -20.99 8.25
N LEU A 136 -15.03 -20.45 7.65
CA LEU A 136 -13.75 -21.14 7.51
C LEU A 136 -13.09 -21.44 8.87
N VAL A 137 -13.12 -20.48 9.80
CA VAL A 137 -12.61 -20.66 11.17
C VAL A 137 -13.35 -21.76 11.91
N LEU A 138 -14.66 -21.90 11.72
CA LEU A 138 -15.44 -22.99 12.30
C LEU A 138 -15.00 -24.35 11.77
N VAL A 139 -14.69 -24.47 10.47
CA VAL A 139 -14.21 -25.73 9.87
C VAL A 139 -12.84 -26.15 10.42
N VAL A 140 -11.99 -25.21 10.83
CA VAL A 140 -10.68 -25.53 11.45
C VAL A 140 -10.83 -26.15 12.83
N ARG A 141 -11.88 -25.79 13.59
CA ARG A 141 -11.99 -26.21 15.00
C ARG A 141 -12.23 -27.72 15.14
N PRO A 142 -11.45 -28.42 15.99
CA PRO A 142 -11.70 -29.81 16.30
C PRO A 142 -13.06 -29.97 16.98
N GLY A 143 -13.87 -30.95 16.55
CA GLY A 143 -15.18 -31.28 17.12
C GLY A 143 -16.41 -30.82 16.34
N VAL A 144 -16.26 -29.99 15.29
CA VAL A 144 -17.41 -29.55 14.47
C VAL A 144 -17.89 -30.65 13.51
N THR A 145 -17.00 -31.51 13.04
CA THR A 145 -17.36 -32.68 12.22
C THR A 145 -16.57 -33.91 12.65
N GLY A 146 -17.16 -35.10 12.45
CA GLY A 146 -16.67 -36.36 13.01
C GLY A 146 -15.36 -36.90 12.41
N SER A 147 -14.84 -36.34 11.31
CA SER A 147 -13.60 -36.80 10.66
C SER A 147 -12.82 -35.67 9.97
N GLY A 148 -11.49 -35.79 9.88
CA GLY A 148 -10.62 -34.84 9.17
C GLY A 148 -11.02 -34.63 7.70
N SER A 149 -11.43 -35.71 7.02
CA SER A 149 -11.84 -35.69 5.61
C SER A 149 -13.12 -34.89 5.37
N SER A 150 -14.08 -34.93 6.30
CA SER A 150 -15.30 -34.13 6.19
C SER A 150 -15.02 -32.63 6.29
N ARG A 151 -14.06 -32.21 7.15
CA ARG A 151 -13.62 -30.81 7.25
C ARG A 151 -12.94 -30.35 5.96
N ALA A 152 -12.07 -31.19 5.39
CA ALA A 152 -11.43 -30.90 4.11
C ALA A 152 -12.48 -30.74 2.99
N ALA A 153 -13.47 -31.63 2.93
CA ALA A 153 -14.58 -31.53 1.97
C ALA A 153 -15.38 -30.23 2.14
N CYS A 154 -15.72 -29.83 3.37
CA CYS A 154 -16.40 -28.57 3.63
C CYS A 154 -15.59 -27.35 3.15
N ALA A 155 -14.26 -27.33 3.41
CA ALA A 155 -13.39 -26.26 2.95
C ALA A 155 -13.28 -26.22 1.41
N ALA A 156 -13.20 -27.39 0.76
CA ALA A 156 -13.19 -27.49 -0.70
C ALA A 156 -14.50 -26.99 -1.31
N VAL A 157 -15.64 -27.43 -0.78
CA VAL A 157 -16.98 -27.00 -1.24
C VAL A 157 -17.15 -25.49 -1.05
N ALA A 158 -16.74 -24.94 0.09
CA ALA A 158 -16.75 -23.50 0.31
C ALA A 158 -15.90 -22.75 -0.72
N GLY A 159 -14.69 -23.24 -1.02
CA GLY A 159 -13.83 -22.67 -2.06
C GLY A 159 -14.46 -22.71 -3.45
N LEU A 160 -15.12 -23.82 -3.82
CA LEU A 160 -15.82 -23.96 -5.10
C LEU A 160 -17.04 -23.04 -5.21
N LEU A 161 -17.82 -22.90 -4.13
CA LEU A 161 -18.96 -21.97 -4.08
C LEU A 161 -18.50 -20.51 -4.19
N LEU A 162 -17.43 -20.14 -3.50
CA LEU A 162 -16.83 -18.80 -3.62
C LEU A 162 -16.27 -18.54 -5.02
N LEU A 163 -15.65 -19.54 -5.64
CA LEU A 163 -15.18 -19.45 -7.02
C LEU A 163 -16.33 -19.26 -8.01
N ALA A 164 -17.41 -20.03 -7.87
CA ALA A 164 -18.62 -19.88 -8.66
C ALA A 164 -19.24 -18.48 -8.46
N GLY A 165 -19.37 -18.03 -7.20
CA GLY A 165 -19.86 -16.70 -6.85
C GLY A 165 -18.98 -15.56 -7.40
N ALA A 166 -17.66 -15.73 -7.38
CA ALA A 166 -16.73 -14.76 -7.96
C ALA A 166 -16.88 -14.70 -9.49
N GLY A 167 -16.98 -15.87 -10.14
CA GLY A 167 -17.20 -15.98 -11.59
C GLY A 167 -18.52 -15.35 -12.02
N THR A 168 -19.62 -15.61 -11.31
CA THR A 168 -20.93 -15.00 -11.60
C THR A 168 -20.93 -13.50 -11.32
N ALA A 169 -20.33 -13.04 -10.21
CA ALA A 169 -20.20 -11.62 -9.91
C ALA A 169 -19.42 -10.88 -11.01
N SER A 170 -18.37 -11.49 -11.56
CA SER A 170 -17.59 -10.87 -12.64
C SER A 170 -18.31 -10.92 -13.99
N ARG A 171 -18.81 -12.10 -14.38
CA ARG A 171 -19.30 -12.36 -15.75
C ARG A 171 -20.78 -12.02 -15.96
N ALA A 172 -21.62 -12.27 -14.96
CA ALA A 172 -23.07 -12.07 -15.06
C ALA A 172 -23.50 -10.71 -14.49
N VAL A 173 -22.90 -10.27 -13.38
CA VAL A 173 -23.28 -9.02 -12.70
C VAL A 173 -22.40 -7.84 -13.10
N GLY A 174 -21.16 -8.08 -13.55
CA GLY A 174 -20.19 -7.02 -13.83
C GLY A 174 -19.65 -6.31 -12.59
N ASP A 175 -19.81 -6.90 -11.40
CA ASP A 175 -19.37 -6.34 -10.13
C ASP A 175 -17.92 -6.73 -9.81
N ARG A 176 -16.99 -5.83 -10.14
CA ARG A 176 -15.56 -6.02 -9.86
C ARG A 176 -15.25 -6.16 -8.37
N LEU A 177 -15.96 -5.44 -7.49
CA LEU A 177 -15.66 -5.42 -6.07
C LEU A 177 -16.06 -6.75 -5.42
N SER A 178 -17.28 -7.23 -5.69
CA SER A 178 -17.72 -8.56 -5.22
C SER A 178 -16.89 -9.69 -5.84
N ALA A 179 -16.61 -9.62 -7.14
CA ALA A 179 -15.81 -10.64 -7.83
C ALA A 179 -14.41 -10.79 -7.23
N THR A 180 -13.71 -9.68 -7.00
CA THR A 180 -12.35 -9.71 -6.43
C THR A 180 -12.36 -10.14 -4.96
N ALA A 181 -13.32 -9.67 -4.16
CA ALA A 181 -13.45 -10.05 -2.76
C ALA A 181 -13.67 -11.57 -2.59
N LEU A 182 -14.59 -12.15 -3.36
CA LEU A 182 -14.87 -13.59 -3.33
C LEU A 182 -13.70 -14.40 -3.91
N ALA A 183 -13.08 -13.93 -5.00
CA ALA A 183 -11.94 -14.59 -5.62
C ALA A 183 -10.74 -14.71 -4.67
N LEU A 184 -10.47 -13.69 -3.86
CA LEU A 184 -9.38 -13.69 -2.88
C LEU A 184 -9.57 -14.73 -1.76
N LEU A 185 -10.80 -15.16 -1.50
CA LEU A 185 -11.10 -16.20 -0.51
C LEU A 185 -10.97 -17.63 -1.06
N VAL A 186 -10.90 -17.81 -2.38
CA VAL A 186 -10.76 -19.15 -3.00
C VAL A 186 -9.46 -19.81 -2.58
N ALA A 187 -8.34 -19.09 -2.68
CA ALA A 187 -7.01 -19.60 -2.32
C ALA A 187 -6.92 -20.09 -0.86
N PRO A 188 -7.31 -19.32 0.18
CA PRO A 188 -7.25 -19.81 1.56
C PRO A 188 -8.22 -20.97 1.83
N CYS A 189 -9.40 -21.03 1.20
CA CYS A 189 -10.31 -22.17 1.33
C CYS A 189 -9.71 -23.46 0.76
N LEU A 190 -9.15 -23.41 -0.45
CA LEU A 190 -8.51 -24.58 -1.06
C LEU A 190 -7.19 -24.96 -0.35
N ALA A 191 -6.43 -23.98 0.13
CA ALA A 191 -5.25 -24.23 0.95
C ALA A 191 -5.62 -24.95 2.25
N LEU A 192 -6.70 -24.52 2.93
CA LEU A 192 -7.19 -25.21 4.12
C LEU A 192 -7.63 -26.64 3.79
N SER A 193 -8.33 -26.85 2.67
CA SER A 193 -8.68 -28.20 2.21
C SER A 193 -7.43 -29.06 2.00
N GLY A 194 -6.41 -28.53 1.33
CA GLY A 194 -5.13 -29.21 1.11
C GLY A 194 -4.44 -29.60 2.42
N TRP A 195 -4.41 -28.68 3.39
CA TRP A 195 -3.86 -28.90 4.74
C TRP A 195 -4.60 -29.97 5.55
N LEU A 196 -5.93 -30.03 5.42
CA LEU A 196 -6.78 -30.95 6.18
C LEU A 196 -6.82 -32.35 5.54
N LEU A 197 -6.80 -32.43 4.21
CA LEU A 197 -6.90 -33.69 3.45
C LEU A 197 -5.65 -34.55 3.58
N THR A 198 -4.47 -33.94 3.61
CA THR A 198 -3.19 -34.69 3.73
C THR A 198 -3.08 -35.43 5.07
N GLY A 199 -3.74 -34.94 6.12
CA GLY A 199 -3.75 -35.61 7.43
C GLY A 199 -2.35 -35.69 8.05
N GLY A 200 -2.09 -36.77 8.79
CA GLY A 200 -0.82 -37.02 9.48
C GLY A 200 -0.75 -36.43 10.88
N ASP A 201 -0.06 -37.15 11.77
CA ASP A 201 0.14 -36.74 13.15
C ASP A 201 1.14 -35.60 13.23
N LEU A 202 0.71 -34.48 13.80
CA LEU A 202 1.55 -33.31 14.07
C LEU A 202 2.33 -33.44 15.39
N THR A 203 2.27 -34.61 16.01
CA THR A 203 2.92 -34.94 17.27
C THR A 203 3.79 -36.17 17.05
N GLY A 204 5.08 -36.09 17.41
CA GLY A 204 6.02 -37.20 17.28
C GLY A 204 7.25 -36.87 16.44
N PRO A 205 8.12 -37.87 16.18
CA PRO A 205 9.41 -37.67 15.50
C PRO A 205 9.26 -37.24 14.04
N ASP A 206 8.20 -37.66 13.34
CA ASP A 206 7.93 -37.30 11.94
C ASP A 206 7.03 -36.06 11.78
N ALA A 207 6.72 -35.34 12.87
CA ALA A 207 5.80 -34.21 12.86
C ALA A 207 6.21 -33.10 11.88
N ALA A 208 7.52 -32.84 11.73
CA ALA A 208 8.02 -31.84 10.78
C ALA A 208 7.76 -32.24 9.32
N ARG A 209 7.92 -33.53 9.00
CA ARG A 209 7.66 -34.07 7.66
C ARG A 209 6.15 -34.07 7.35
N ALA A 210 5.32 -34.44 8.32
CA ALA A 210 3.87 -34.37 8.20
C ALA A 210 3.40 -32.91 8.01
N ALA A 211 3.89 -31.98 8.82
CA ALA A 211 3.61 -30.55 8.66
C ALA A 211 4.08 -30.02 7.29
N GLY A 212 5.25 -30.48 6.81
CA GLY A 212 5.78 -30.14 5.50
C GLY A 212 4.89 -30.61 4.36
N ALA A 213 4.44 -31.87 4.40
CA ALA A 213 3.50 -32.42 3.42
C ALA A 213 2.16 -31.67 3.40
N ARG A 214 1.63 -31.32 4.58
CA ARG A 214 0.40 -30.53 4.70
C ARG A 214 0.57 -29.12 4.16
N LEU A 215 1.70 -28.47 4.44
CA LEU A 215 2.00 -27.14 3.95
C LEU A 215 2.21 -27.14 2.42
N LEU A 216 2.85 -28.18 1.89
CA LEU A 216 3.01 -28.40 0.45
C LEU A 216 1.65 -28.54 -0.25
N ALA A 217 0.79 -29.41 0.27
CA ALA A 217 -0.56 -29.61 -0.26
C ALA A 217 -1.42 -28.34 -0.15
N ALA A 218 -1.33 -27.62 0.97
CA ALA A 218 -2.01 -26.35 1.17
C ALA A 218 -1.55 -25.28 0.19
N GLY A 219 -0.23 -25.12 0.02
CA GLY A 219 0.35 -24.16 -0.90
C GLY A 219 0.02 -24.48 -2.37
N ALA A 220 0.09 -25.75 -2.76
CA ALA A 220 -0.28 -26.18 -4.12
C ALA A 220 -1.77 -25.95 -4.41
N ALA A 221 -2.66 -26.34 -3.49
CA ALA A 221 -4.10 -26.12 -3.64
C ALA A 221 -4.48 -24.63 -3.61
N GLY A 222 -3.83 -23.83 -2.76
CA GLY A 222 -4.02 -22.38 -2.70
C GLY A 222 -3.56 -21.67 -3.97
N ALA A 223 -2.40 -22.04 -4.51
CA ALA A 223 -1.89 -21.51 -5.78
C ALA A 223 -2.82 -21.87 -6.95
N GLY A 224 -3.29 -23.12 -7.01
CA GLY A 224 -4.29 -23.56 -7.97
C GLY A 224 -5.60 -22.76 -7.83
N GLY A 225 -6.07 -22.53 -6.60
CA GLY A 225 -7.24 -21.70 -6.31
C GLY A 225 -7.12 -20.26 -6.80
N ALA A 226 -5.97 -19.61 -6.57
CA ALA A 226 -5.70 -18.28 -7.06
C ALA A 226 -5.71 -18.20 -8.60
N VAL A 227 -5.12 -19.20 -9.27
CA VAL A 227 -5.11 -19.30 -10.75
C VAL A 227 -6.53 -19.54 -11.29
N LEU A 228 -7.29 -20.45 -10.69
CA LEU A 228 -8.69 -20.71 -11.06
C LEU A 228 -9.56 -19.46 -10.87
N ALA A 229 -9.38 -18.74 -9.75
CA ALA A 229 -10.10 -17.51 -9.47
C ALA A 229 -9.76 -16.40 -10.48
N LEU A 230 -8.49 -16.31 -10.89
CA LEU A 230 -8.07 -15.38 -11.95
C LEU A 230 -8.69 -15.75 -13.30
N ALA A 231 -8.69 -17.03 -13.66
CA ALA A 231 -9.29 -17.52 -14.89
C ALA A 231 -10.81 -17.29 -14.93
N ALA A 232 -11.50 -17.54 -13.82
CA ALA A 232 -12.95 -17.37 -13.72
C ALA A 232 -13.36 -15.89 -13.78
N THR A 233 -12.64 -15.01 -13.08
CA THR A 233 -13.05 -13.60 -12.95
C THR A 233 -12.44 -12.67 -14.00
N ALA A 234 -11.20 -12.91 -14.44
CA ALA A 234 -10.39 -11.98 -15.25
C ALA A 234 -10.25 -10.56 -14.65
N VAL A 235 -10.45 -10.40 -13.34
CA VAL A 235 -10.37 -9.11 -12.61
C VAL A 235 -9.47 -9.29 -11.39
N GLY A 236 -8.76 -8.24 -10.99
CA GLY A 236 -7.93 -8.27 -9.77
C GLY A 236 -6.63 -9.08 -9.90
N ALA A 237 -6.10 -9.21 -11.12
CA ALA A 237 -4.88 -9.97 -11.41
C ALA A 237 -3.70 -9.68 -10.45
N PRO A 238 -3.39 -8.41 -10.07
CA PRO A 238 -2.34 -8.15 -9.09
C PRO A 238 -2.54 -8.87 -7.76
N ALA A 239 -3.73 -8.75 -7.16
CA ALA A 239 -4.03 -9.33 -5.86
C ALA A 239 -4.06 -10.86 -5.90
N LEU A 240 -4.64 -11.45 -6.96
CA LEU A 240 -4.69 -12.90 -7.13
C LEU A 240 -3.29 -13.48 -7.37
N LEU A 241 -2.44 -12.84 -8.18
CA LEU A 241 -1.06 -13.28 -8.32
C LEU A 241 -0.30 -13.19 -6.99
N ALA A 242 -0.50 -12.11 -6.21
CA ALA A 242 0.11 -12.00 -4.89
C ALA A 242 -0.30 -13.16 -3.97
N THR A 243 -1.59 -13.56 -3.96
CA THR A 243 -2.03 -14.75 -3.22
C THR A 243 -1.41 -16.05 -3.75
N ALA A 244 -1.20 -16.15 -5.06
CA ALA A 244 -0.49 -17.28 -5.67
C ALA A 244 0.99 -17.32 -5.23
N VAL A 245 1.69 -16.19 -5.20
CA VAL A 245 3.09 -16.09 -4.74
C VAL A 245 3.21 -16.54 -3.28
N VAL A 246 2.31 -16.09 -2.40
CA VAL A 246 2.29 -16.53 -0.99
C VAL A 246 2.04 -18.03 -0.89
N SER A 247 1.10 -18.57 -1.69
CA SER A 247 0.79 -20.00 -1.71
C SER A 247 1.95 -20.84 -2.23
N VAL A 248 2.65 -20.37 -3.26
CA VAL A 248 3.86 -21.01 -3.79
C VAL A 248 5.00 -20.97 -2.76
N ALA A 249 5.19 -19.85 -2.06
CA ALA A 249 6.17 -19.76 -0.98
C ALA A 249 5.87 -20.76 0.15
N ALA A 250 4.60 -20.92 0.53
CA ALA A 250 4.18 -21.96 1.46
C ALA A 250 4.46 -23.36 0.91
N ALA A 251 4.14 -23.62 -0.36
CA ALA A 251 4.40 -24.91 -1.01
C ALA A 251 5.90 -25.26 -0.99
N VAL A 252 6.77 -24.31 -1.38
CA VAL A 252 8.22 -24.48 -1.37
C VAL A 252 8.73 -24.71 0.06
N THR A 253 8.23 -23.96 1.04
CA THR A 253 8.57 -24.18 2.46
C THR A 253 8.18 -25.59 2.91
N GLY A 254 6.99 -26.05 2.55
CA GLY A 254 6.51 -27.40 2.84
C GLY A 254 7.34 -28.49 2.16
N ALA A 255 7.75 -28.27 0.90
CA ALA A 255 8.64 -29.18 0.18
C ALA A 255 10.02 -29.26 0.84
N LEU A 256 10.60 -28.13 1.27
CA LEU A 256 11.86 -28.11 2.01
C LEU A 256 11.72 -28.92 3.31
N MET A 257 10.67 -28.68 4.10
CA MET A 257 10.42 -29.42 5.34
C MET A 257 10.17 -30.92 5.12
N GLY A 258 9.52 -31.29 4.02
CA GLY A 258 9.13 -32.67 3.73
C GLY A 258 10.23 -33.53 3.10
N TYR A 259 11.01 -32.94 2.19
CA TYR A 259 12.01 -33.65 1.37
C TYR A 259 13.46 -33.41 1.82
N THR A 260 13.70 -32.43 2.68
CA THR A 260 15.04 -32.18 3.24
C THR A 260 15.04 -32.42 4.75
N GLN A 261 16.23 -32.53 5.35
CA GLN A 261 16.41 -32.64 6.80
C GLN A 261 16.50 -31.26 7.49
N LEU A 262 16.00 -30.21 6.82
CA LEU A 262 16.01 -28.86 7.37
C LEU A 262 14.96 -28.71 8.48
N THR A 263 15.30 -27.90 9.47
CA THR A 263 14.35 -27.52 10.52
C THR A 263 13.25 -26.62 9.96
N VAL A 264 12.12 -26.54 10.68
CA VAL A 264 11.00 -25.67 10.32
C VAL A 264 11.43 -24.19 10.23
N PRO A 265 12.17 -23.62 11.20
CA PRO A 265 12.66 -22.25 11.11
C PRO A 265 13.63 -22.03 9.95
N ALA A 266 14.53 -22.97 9.69
CA ALA A 266 15.48 -22.87 8.57
C ALA A 266 14.78 -22.82 7.20
N SER A 267 13.79 -23.69 6.99
CA SER A 267 13.01 -23.73 5.75
C SER A 267 12.28 -22.41 5.51
N ALA A 268 11.62 -21.88 6.55
CA ALA A 268 10.92 -20.60 6.47
C ALA A 268 11.88 -19.42 6.24
N ALA A 269 13.04 -19.42 6.92
CA ALA A 269 14.08 -18.40 6.78
C ALA A 269 14.61 -18.32 5.34
N LEU A 270 14.94 -19.48 4.73
CA LEU A 270 15.46 -19.54 3.36
C LEU A 270 14.45 -18.99 2.34
N VAL A 271 13.18 -19.39 2.44
CA VAL A 271 12.13 -18.91 1.53
C VAL A 271 11.89 -17.41 1.70
N ALA A 272 11.80 -16.93 2.94
CA ALA A 272 11.64 -15.50 3.21
C ALA A 272 12.84 -14.67 2.74
N ALA A 273 14.06 -15.20 2.86
CA ALA A 273 15.26 -14.54 2.35
C ALA A 273 15.25 -14.41 0.83
N VAL A 274 14.92 -15.48 0.11
CA VAL A 274 14.78 -15.43 -1.36
C VAL A 274 13.72 -14.40 -1.78
N VAL A 275 12.56 -14.38 -1.12
CA VAL A 275 11.47 -13.44 -1.42
C VAL A 275 11.87 -11.99 -1.08
N ALA A 276 12.53 -11.76 0.05
CA ALA A 276 13.02 -10.45 0.45
C ALA A 276 14.08 -9.92 -0.52
N LEU A 277 15.02 -10.76 -0.95
CA LEU A 277 16.06 -10.37 -1.93
C LEU A 277 15.46 -10.15 -3.33
N ALA A 278 14.47 -10.95 -3.73
CA ALA A 278 13.74 -10.77 -4.98
C ALA A 278 12.92 -9.46 -5.01
N SER A 279 12.70 -8.81 -3.86
CA SER A 279 11.99 -7.53 -3.77
C SER A 279 12.66 -6.41 -4.59
N GLY A 280 13.97 -6.49 -4.82
CA GLY A 280 14.68 -5.57 -5.72
C GLY A 280 14.23 -5.64 -7.18
N ALA A 281 13.63 -6.76 -7.61
CA ALA A 281 13.08 -6.95 -8.96
C ALA A 281 11.59 -6.59 -9.09
N VAL A 282 10.93 -6.13 -8.01
CA VAL A 282 9.48 -5.84 -8.02
C VAL A 282 9.12 -4.72 -9.00
N ALA A 283 9.88 -3.62 -9.01
CA ALA A 283 9.62 -2.50 -9.91
C ALA A 283 9.70 -2.90 -11.41
N PRO A 284 10.80 -3.50 -11.90
CA PRO A 284 10.86 -3.92 -13.31
C PRO A 284 9.85 -5.01 -13.65
N LEU A 285 9.52 -5.91 -12.71
CA LEU A 285 8.49 -6.93 -12.94
C LEU A 285 7.11 -6.31 -13.05
N ALA A 286 6.74 -5.41 -12.14
CA ALA A 286 5.46 -4.70 -12.16
C ALA A 286 5.27 -3.86 -13.43
N PHE A 287 6.35 -3.22 -13.90
CA PHE A 287 6.34 -2.47 -15.15
C PHE A 287 6.04 -3.37 -16.36
N LYS A 288 6.69 -4.54 -16.44
CA LYS A 288 6.41 -5.56 -17.48
C LYS A 288 5.00 -6.13 -17.38
N LEU A 289 4.54 -6.44 -16.16
CA LEU A 289 3.19 -6.97 -15.91
C LEU A 289 2.07 -5.95 -16.20
N ALA A 290 2.39 -4.65 -16.15
CA ALA A 290 1.49 -3.58 -16.60
C ALA A 290 1.51 -3.37 -18.13
N GLY A 291 2.27 -4.18 -18.87
CA GLY A 291 2.39 -4.06 -20.33
C GLY A 291 3.27 -2.89 -20.78
N MET A 292 3.98 -2.23 -19.88
CA MET A 292 4.88 -1.14 -20.24
C MET A 292 6.23 -1.70 -20.70
N ARG A 293 6.79 -1.13 -21.76
CA ARG A 293 8.12 -1.47 -22.28
C ARG A 293 9.09 -0.37 -21.92
N MET A 294 10.23 -0.75 -21.33
CA MET A 294 11.27 0.21 -21.02
C MET A 294 11.90 0.62 -22.36
N PRO A 295 11.96 1.92 -22.70
CA PRO A 295 12.61 2.35 -23.93
C PRO A 295 14.04 1.82 -23.95
N ALA A 296 14.48 1.26 -25.07
CA ALA A 296 15.88 0.91 -25.25
C ALA A 296 16.70 2.20 -25.23
N LEU A 297 17.82 2.21 -24.49
CA LEU A 297 18.73 3.35 -24.55
C LEU A 297 19.31 3.43 -25.96
N PRO A 298 19.15 4.55 -26.68
CA PRO A 298 19.64 4.67 -28.04
C PRO A 298 21.17 4.59 -28.04
N SER A 299 21.72 3.69 -28.85
CA SER A 299 23.16 3.51 -29.03
C SER A 299 23.71 4.24 -30.26
N SER A 300 22.83 4.86 -31.07
CA SER A 300 23.17 5.66 -32.24
C SER A 300 22.24 6.86 -32.40
N ALA A 301 22.69 7.90 -33.11
CA ALA A 301 21.89 9.09 -33.36
C ALA A 301 20.62 8.82 -34.19
N ALA A 302 20.62 7.77 -35.03
CA ALA A 302 19.44 7.35 -35.79
C ALA A 302 18.33 6.81 -34.88
N GLN A 303 18.69 6.12 -33.79
CA GLN A 303 17.74 5.58 -32.81
C GLN A 303 17.10 6.65 -31.92
N LEU A 304 17.63 7.89 -31.90
CA LEU A 304 16.96 9.01 -31.24
C LEU A 304 15.68 9.45 -31.96
N GLN A 305 15.53 9.05 -33.23
CA GLN A 305 14.35 9.32 -34.07
C GLN A 305 13.36 8.16 -34.06
N GLU A 306 13.62 7.07 -33.33
CA GLU A 306 12.69 5.95 -33.16
C GLU A 306 11.84 6.17 -31.90
N GLY A 307 10.51 5.94 -31.99
CA GLY A 307 9.63 6.02 -30.81
C GLY A 307 9.37 7.44 -30.27
N ILE A 308 9.49 8.45 -31.13
CA ILE A 308 9.19 9.88 -30.84
C ILE A 308 7.70 10.22 -30.91
N GLU A 309 6.84 9.27 -31.30
CA GLU A 309 5.40 9.46 -31.26
C GLU A 309 4.95 9.76 -29.81
N PRO A 310 4.23 10.87 -29.58
CA PRO A 310 3.72 11.19 -28.26
C PRO A 310 2.79 10.08 -27.76
N TYR A 311 3.08 9.52 -26.59
CA TYR A 311 2.14 8.60 -25.95
C TYR A 311 0.86 9.35 -25.58
N ALA A 312 -0.31 8.75 -25.84
CA ALA A 312 -1.58 9.24 -25.32
C ALA A 312 -1.50 9.28 -23.78
N GLY A 313 -1.63 10.46 -23.18
CA GLY A 313 -1.43 10.67 -21.75
C GLY A 313 -2.30 9.77 -20.87
N ASP A 314 -3.54 9.52 -21.31
CA ASP A 314 -4.51 8.69 -20.60
C ASP A 314 -4.07 7.21 -20.53
N GLU A 315 -3.56 6.65 -21.63
CA GLU A 315 -3.06 5.26 -21.62
C GLU A 315 -1.85 5.10 -20.71
N VAL A 316 -0.96 6.10 -20.66
CA VAL A 316 0.22 6.08 -19.78
C VAL A 316 -0.22 6.16 -18.32
N ALA A 317 -1.20 7.00 -18.01
CA ALA A 317 -1.76 7.11 -16.67
C ALA A 317 -2.39 5.78 -16.21
N GLU A 318 -3.23 5.15 -17.03
CA GLU A 318 -3.86 3.86 -16.70
C GLU A 318 -2.83 2.74 -16.48
N ARG A 319 -1.81 2.66 -17.35
CA ARG A 319 -0.73 1.66 -17.20
C ARG A 319 0.15 1.95 -15.99
N ALA A 320 0.40 3.22 -15.65
CA ALA A 320 1.13 3.60 -14.45
C ALA A 320 0.36 3.23 -13.18
N GLU A 321 -0.96 3.45 -13.14
CA GLU A 321 -1.82 2.99 -12.04
C GLU A 321 -1.84 1.47 -11.91
N LEU A 322 -1.88 0.75 -13.03
CA LEU A 322 -1.80 -0.71 -13.03
C LEU A 322 -0.44 -1.20 -12.52
N ALA A 323 0.67 -0.57 -12.92
CA ALA A 323 2.00 -0.86 -12.37
C ALA A 323 2.04 -0.59 -10.86
N GLY A 324 1.44 0.50 -10.39
CA GLY A 324 1.31 0.80 -8.96
C GLY A 324 0.55 -0.29 -8.19
N ARG A 325 -0.51 -0.85 -8.79
CA ARG A 325 -1.25 -1.99 -8.22
C ARG A 325 -0.40 -3.28 -8.18
N TRP A 326 0.37 -3.55 -9.22
CA TRP A 326 1.32 -4.68 -9.25
C TRP A 326 2.41 -4.57 -8.18
N VAL A 327 3.04 -3.40 -8.05
CA VAL A 327 4.04 -3.14 -7.01
C VAL A 327 3.44 -3.35 -5.62
N THR A 328 2.24 -2.82 -5.38
CA THR A 328 1.53 -3.00 -4.10
C THR A 328 1.28 -4.46 -3.81
N ALA A 329 0.75 -5.21 -4.78
CA ALA A 329 0.44 -6.62 -4.60
C ALA A 329 1.69 -7.47 -4.33
N LEU A 330 2.79 -7.26 -5.06
CA LEU A 330 4.04 -7.99 -4.87
C LEU A 330 4.69 -7.69 -3.52
N PHE A 331 4.71 -6.43 -3.07
CA PHE A 331 5.20 -6.11 -1.73
C PHE A 331 4.30 -6.65 -0.62
N THR A 332 2.98 -6.68 -0.81
CA THR A 332 2.08 -7.33 0.16
C THR A 332 2.32 -8.83 0.25
N ALA A 333 2.60 -9.51 -0.86
CA ALA A 333 2.99 -10.92 -0.85
C ALA A 333 4.33 -11.13 -0.13
N ALA A 334 5.35 -10.31 -0.46
CA ALA A 334 6.65 -10.39 0.19
C ALA A 334 6.56 -10.14 1.70
N GLY A 335 5.81 -9.13 2.11
CA GLY A 335 5.54 -8.83 3.51
C GLY A 335 4.80 -9.94 4.24
N ALA A 336 3.80 -10.57 3.61
CA ALA A 336 3.06 -11.69 4.19
C ALA A 336 3.94 -12.93 4.39
N VAL A 337 4.76 -13.29 3.39
CA VAL A 337 5.73 -14.40 3.50
C VAL A 337 6.74 -14.12 4.61
N ALA A 338 7.30 -12.91 4.65
CA ALA A 338 8.24 -12.54 5.69
C ALA A 338 7.61 -12.52 7.09
N ALA A 339 6.38 -12.01 7.25
CA ALA A 339 5.67 -12.02 8.52
C ALA A 339 5.43 -13.46 9.04
N ALA A 340 5.04 -14.38 8.15
CA ALA A 340 4.87 -15.79 8.51
C ALA A 340 6.20 -16.43 8.92
N ALA A 341 7.28 -16.18 8.18
CA ALA A 341 8.61 -16.69 8.55
C ALA A 341 9.09 -16.11 9.89
N LEU A 342 8.96 -14.80 10.10
CA LEU A 342 9.33 -14.15 11.36
C LEU A 342 8.56 -14.73 12.56
N ALA A 343 7.29 -15.10 12.38
CA ALA A 343 6.49 -15.79 13.41
C ALA A 343 7.09 -17.16 13.79
N VAL A 344 7.54 -17.93 12.81
CA VAL A 344 8.18 -19.23 13.03
C VAL A 344 9.56 -19.07 13.66
N LEU A 345 10.40 -18.16 13.15
CA LEU A 345 11.76 -17.96 13.67
C LEU A 345 11.76 -17.46 15.12
N ALA A 346 10.78 -16.64 15.51
CA ALA A 346 10.70 -16.06 16.84
C ALA A 346 9.92 -16.92 17.85
N GLU A 347 9.57 -18.17 17.52
CA GLU A 347 8.86 -19.04 18.45
C GLU A 347 9.78 -19.48 19.61
N ARG A 348 10.94 -20.06 19.28
CA ARG A 348 12.02 -20.40 20.22
C ARG A 348 13.38 -20.18 19.56
N PRO A 349 13.79 -18.92 19.39
CA PRO A 349 14.94 -18.58 18.55
C PRO A 349 16.25 -19.03 19.19
N ASN A 350 17.05 -19.78 18.43
CA ASN A 350 18.48 -19.91 18.70
C ASN A 350 19.24 -18.67 18.13
N LEU A 351 20.54 -18.57 18.40
CA LEU A 351 21.36 -17.42 17.96
C LEU A 351 21.27 -17.15 16.43
N PRO A 352 21.43 -18.13 15.52
CA PRO A 352 21.30 -17.85 14.09
C PRO A 352 19.89 -17.44 13.67
N GLU A 353 18.84 -18.04 14.25
CA GLU A 353 17.45 -17.63 14.00
C GLU A 353 17.22 -16.19 14.47
N MET A 354 17.70 -15.84 15.67
CA MET A 354 17.61 -14.48 16.21
C MET A 354 18.27 -13.45 15.29
N LEU A 355 19.52 -13.69 14.87
CA LEU A 355 20.21 -12.77 13.96
C LEU A 355 19.51 -12.67 12.60
N THR A 356 18.95 -13.78 12.11
CA THR A 356 18.16 -13.80 10.87
C THR A 356 16.88 -12.97 11.02
N THR A 357 16.16 -13.11 12.14
CA THR A 357 14.97 -12.30 12.46
C THR A 357 15.31 -10.82 12.48
N VAL A 358 16.39 -10.43 13.18
CA VAL A 358 16.83 -9.03 13.24
C VAL A 358 17.21 -8.52 11.84
N ALA A 359 18.03 -9.26 11.09
CA ALA A 359 18.47 -8.85 9.76
C ALA A 359 17.29 -8.70 8.79
N LEU A 360 16.37 -9.65 8.77
CA LEU A 360 15.17 -9.60 7.92
C LEU A 360 14.25 -8.45 8.32
N SER A 361 13.97 -8.27 9.61
CA SER A 361 13.14 -7.16 10.10
C SER A 361 13.72 -5.79 9.74
N LEU A 362 15.03 -5.59 9.96
CA LEU A 362 15.69 -4.33 9.63
C LEU A 362 15.78 -4.11 8.12
N LEU A 363 16.02 -5.16 7.33
CA LEU A 363 16.00 -5.08 5.88
C LEU A 363 14.64 -4.59 5.37
N LEU A 364 13.54 -5.16 5.85
CA LEU A 364 12.17 -4.76 5.46
C LEU A 364 11.87 -3.30 5.83
N LEU A 365 12.26 -2.87 7.03
CA LEU A 365 12.08 -1.49 7.49
C LEU A 365 12.87 -0.50 6.62
N LEU A 366 14.13 -0.83 6.30
CA LEU A 366 14.98 0.01 5.45
C LEU A 366 14.49 0.03 4.00
N HIS A 367 14.03 -1.11 3.48
CA HIS A 367 13.46 -1.20 2.13
C HIS A 367 12.19 -0.35 2.00
N SER A 368 11.37 -0.28 3.06
CA SER A 368 10.15 0.53 3.09
C SER A 368 10.41 2.04 2.89
N ARG A 369 11.63 2.53 3.18
CA ARG A 369 12.03 3.93 3.03
C ARG A 369 12.01 4.40 1.56
N GLY A 370 12.30 3.49 0.62
CA GLY A 370 12.31 3.81 -0.81
C GLY A 370 10.91 3.95 -1.42
N LEU A 371 9.86 3.56 -0.69
CA LEU A 371 8.50 3.47 -1.19
C LEU A 371 7.71 4.75 -0.87
N ARG A 372 7.15 5.38 -1.91
CA ARG A 372 6.33 6.60 -1.75
C ARG A 372 4.88 6.29 -1.35
N HIS A 373 4.32 5.18 -1.84
CA HIS A 373 2.92 4.83 -1.55
C HIS A 373 2.78 4.24 -0.14
N ILE A 374 1.81 4.75 0.63
CA ILE A 374 1.58 4.36 2.03
C ILE A 374 1.33 2.86 2.15
N GLY A 375 0.47 2.29 1.29
CA GLY A 375 0.16 0.85 1.32
C GLY A 375 1.38 -0.04 1.03
N GLN A 376 2.27 0.39 0.11
CA GLN A 376 3.49 -0.35 -0.22
C GLN A 376 4.48 -0.29 0.93
N ARG A 377 4.59 0.88 1.56
CA ARG A 377 5.46 1.08 2.72
C ARG A 377 4.98 0.27 3.92
N LEU A 378 3.68 0.27 4.22
CA LEU A 378 3.10 -0.51 5.31
C LEU A 378 3.23 -2.02 5.08
N ALA A 379 3.12 -2.47 3.83
CA ALA A 379 3.28 -3.89 3.48
C ALA A 379 4.63 -4.49 3.93
N LEU A 380 5.69 -3.68 4.02
CA LEU A 380 7.00 -4.13 4.50
C LEU A 380 7.30 -3.66 5.93
N ALA A 381 6.89 -2.45 6.28
CA ALA A 381 7.16 -1.89 7.60
C ALA A 381 6.45 -2.65 8.71
N VAL A 382 5.17 -3.04 8.49
CA VAL A 382 4.40 -3.77 9.51
C VAL A 382 5.03 -5.14 9.81
N PRO A 383 5.35 -6.01 8.82
CA PRO A 383 6.11 -7.24 9.07
C PRO A 383 7.47 -7.00 9.75
N GLY A 384 8.19 -5.94 9.38
CA GLY A 384 9.46 -5.59 9.99
C GLY A 384 9.34 -5.30 11.49
N VAL A 385 8.40 -4.43 11.88
CA VAL A 385 8.09 -4.16 13.29
C VAL A 385 7.57 -5.40 14.00
N TRP A 386 6.69 -6.17 13.35
CA TRP A 386 6.13 -7.41 13.89
C TRP A 386 7.21 -8.41 14.28
N GLY A 387 8.23 -8.63 13.43
CA GLY A 387 9.35 -9.51 13.76
C GLY A 387 10.16 -9.06 14.97
N LEU A 388 10.39 -7.75 15.14
CA LEU A 388 11.09 -7.21 16.32
C LEU A 388 10.26 -7.38 17.60
N LEU A 389 8.95 -7.17 17.52
CA LEU A 389 8.05 -7.39 18.66
C LEU A 389 7.96 -8.86 19.06
N LEU A 390 7.92 -9.76 18.07
CA LEU A 390 7.96 -11.20 18.32
C LEU A 390 9.28 -11.64 18.97
N LEU A 391 10.40 -11.07 18.56
CA LEU A 391 11.69 -11.35 19.18
C LEU A 391 11.76 -10.83 20.62
N ALA A 392 11.24 -9.62 20.89
CA ALA A 392 11.12 -9.11 22.25
C ALA A 392 10.22 -10.00 23.13
N ARG A 393 9.12 -10.51 22.58
CA ARG A 393 8.26 -11.50 23.25
C ARG A 393 9.03 -12.79 23.56
N ALA A 394 9.80 -13.32 22.61
CA ALA A 394 10.60 -14.54 22.80
C ALA A 394 11.61 -14.35 23.94
N TRP A 395 12.33 -13.23 23.94
CA TRP A 395 13.27 -12.88 25.02
C TRP A 395 12.58 -12.77 26.39
N ALA A 396 11.42 -12.12 26.46
CA ALA A 396 10.67 -12.00 27.71
C ALA A 396 10.17 -13.36 28.24
N ALA A 397 9.91 -14.33 27.36
CA ALA A 397 9.47 -15.67 27.74
C ALA A 397 10.60 -16.50 28.35
N ASP A 398 11.81 -16.39 27.80
CA ASP A 398 12.99 -17.18 28.22
C ASP A 398 13.72 -16.59 29.44
N LEU A 399 13.58 -15.29 29.69
CA LEU A 399 14.25 -14.60 30.81
C LEU A 399 13.48 -14.74 32.14
N ASP A 400 14.25 -14.61 33.23
CA ASP A 400 13.74 -14.51 34.59
C ASP A 400 12.96 -13.19 34.84
N SER A 401 12.40 -13.02 36.04
CA SER A 401 11.63 -11.83 36.38
C SER A 401 12.44 -10.53 36.19
N GLY A 402 13.76 -10.57 36.42
CA GLY A 402 14.65 -9.44 36.18
C GLY A 402 14.77 -9.09 34.70
N GLY A 403 15.04 -10.08 33.84
CA GLY A 403 15.15 -9.85 32.40
C GLY A 403 13.83 -9.40 31.75
N ARG A 404 12.67 -9.81 32.26
CA ARG A 404 11.37 -9.28 31.81
C ARG A 404 11.22 -7.78 32.05
N VAL A 405 11.71 -7.27 33.19
CA VAL A 405 11.71 -5.83 33.49
C VAL A 405 12.61 -5.07 32.51
N VAL A 406 13.75 -5.67 32.13
CA VAL A 406 14.65 -5.08 31.11
C VAL A 406 13.96 -4.99 29.76
N VAL A 407 13.32 -6.06 29.28
CA VAL A 407 12.59 -6.04 28.00
C VAL A 407 11.47 -5.00 28.04
N PHE A 408 10.72 -4.93 29.14
CA PHE A 408 9.68 -3.91 29.33
C PHE A 408 10.24 -2.48 29.25
N ALA A 409 11.36 -2.21 29.94
CA ALA A 409 12.02 -0.90 29.90
C ALA A 409 12.51 -0.54 28.49
N VAL A 410 13.10 -1.49 27.75
CA VAL A 410 13.55 -1.30 26.37
C VAL A 410 12.37 -1.00 25.44
N LEU A 411 11.24 -1.71 25.58
CA LEU A 411 10.04 -1.46 24.78
C LEU A 411 9.44 -0.07 25.07
N LEU A 412 9.39 0.35 26.34
CA LEU A 412 8.95 1.70 26.69
C LEU A 412 9.89 2.78 26.15
N ALA A 413 11.20 2.57 26.23
CA ALA A 413 12.18 3.50 25.65
C ALA A 413 12.04 3.59 24.13
N ALA A 414 11.82 2.46 23.45
CA ALA A 414 11.56 2.42 22.01
C ALA A 414 10.25 3.14 21.65
N ALA A 415 9.17 2.94 22.42
CA ALA A 415 7.90 3.62 22.23
C ALA A 415 8.06 5.15 22.40
N ALA A 416 8.75 5.60 23.44
CA ALA A 416 9.06 7.01 23.65
C ALA A 416 9.87 7.60 22.49
N ALA A 417 10.90 6.89 22.03
CA ALA A 417 11.71 7.29 20.88
C ALA A 417 10.88 7.41 19.59
N LEU A 418 9.94 6.48 19.35
CA LEU A 418 9.03 6.54 18.19
C LEU A 418 8.07 7.72 18.27
N VAL A 419 7.53 8.02 19.45
CA VAL A 419 6.68 9.21 19.67
C VAL A 419 7.47 10.49 19.39
N ILE A 420 8.69 10.59 19.92
CA ILE A 420 9.58 11.74 19.67
C ILE A 420 9.92 11.85 18.17
N ALA A 421 10.21 10.72 17.52
CA ALA A 421 10.48 10.67 16.09
C ALA A 421 9.25 11.13 15.27
N SER A 422 8.03 10.79 15.70
CA SER A 422 6.79 11.24 15.04
C SER A 422 6.64 12.76 15.02
N TRP A 423 7.18 13.48 16.01
CA TRP A 423 7.13 14.94 16.08
C TRP A 423 8.29 15.62 15.35
N THR A 424 9.44 14.94 15.27
CA THR A 424 10.71 15.57 14.85
C THR A 424 11.14 15.21 13.44
N VAL A 425 10.73 14.06 12.91
CA VAL A 425 11.22 13.54 11.61
C VAL A 425 10.34 13.93 10.42
N PRO A 426 9.00 13.86 10.46
CA PRO A 426 8.16 14.15 9.30
C PRO A 426 8.39 15.56 8.73
N GLY A 427 8.52 15.66 7.41
CA GLY A 427 8.72 16.94 6.72
C GLY A 427 10.13 17.55 6.84
N ARG A 428 11.02 16.99 7.68
CA ARG A 428 12.39 17.51 7.83
C ARG A 428 13.36 16.88 6.83
N ARG A 429 14.26 17.69 6.29
CA ARG A 429 15.40 17.22 5.51
C ARG A 429 16.44 16.63 6.47
N VAL A 430 16.51 15.31 6.53
CA VAL A 430 17.55 14.60 7.28
C VAL A 430 18.92 14.87 6.66
N LEU A 431 19.96 14.96 7.49
CA LEU A 431 21.32 15.15 7.03
C LEU A 431 21.76 14.01 6.09
N PRO A 432 22.54 14.28 5.02
CA PRO A 432 22.90 13.28 4.01
C PRO A 432 23.56 12.01 4.56
N TYR A 433 24.29 12.10 5.68
CA TYR A 433 24.95 10.96 6.28
C TYR A 433 23.98 9.90 6.81
N TRP A 434 22.79 10.28 7.30
CA TRP A 434 21.76 9.33 7.74
C TRP A 434 21.15 8.58 6.56
N GLY A 435 20.96 9.26 5.43
CA GLY A 435 20.53 8.63 4.19
C GLY A 435 21.52 7.57 3.72
N ARG A 436 22.81 7.92 3.73
CA ARG A 436 23.91 7.00 3.37
C ARG A 436 24.05 5.84 4.36
N ALA A 437 23.92 6.09 5.66
CA ALA A 437 23.94 5.04 6.68
C ALA A 437 22.80 4.02 6.47
N ALA A 438 21.60 4.49 6.13
CA ALA A 438 20.47 3.61 5.82
C ALA A 438 20.72 2.78 4.54
N GLU A 439 21.35 3.36 3.51
CA GLU A 439 21.73 2.64 2.28
C GLU A 439 22.79 1.57 2.53
N LEU A 440 23.82 1.90 3.32
CA LEU A 440 24.84 0.94 3.75
C LEU A 440 24.22 -0.17 4.61
N GLY A 441 23.36 0.18 5.56
CA GLY A 441 22.63 -0.77 6.38
C GLY A 441 21.75 -1.71 5.54
N HIS A 442 21.02 -1.16 4.57
CA HIS A 442 20.18 -1.96 3.68
C HIS A 442 21.01 -3.00 2.91
N THR A 443 22.12 -2.57 2.30
CA THR A 443 23.02 -3.46 1.56
C THR A 443 23.68 -4.48 2.50
N ALA A 444 24.12 -4.06 3.69
CA ALA A 444 24.74 -4.94 4.68
C ALA A 444 23.77 -6.04 5.15
N PHE A 445 22.53 -5.70 5.50
CA PHE A 445 21.52 -6.68 5.90
C PHE A 445 21.10 -7.59 4.75
N ALA A 446 20.98 -7.06 3.52
CA ALA A 446 20.69 -7.87 2.34
C ALA A 446 21.80 -8.92 2.10
N VAL A 447 23.07 -8.51 2.18
CA VAL A 447 24.22 -9.40 2.02
C VAL A 447 24.32 -10.39 3.18
N ALA A 448 24.09 -9.95 4.42
CA ALA A 448 24.18 -10.79 5.61
C ALA A 448 23.04 -11.83 5.71
N LEU A 449 21.88 -11.56 5.10
CA LEU A 449 20.73 -12.45 5.20
C LEU A 449 21.01 -13.85 4.65
N LEU A 450 21.76 -13.95 3.55
CA LEU A 450 22.11 -15.23 2.93
C LEU A 450 22.98 -16.11 3.84
N PRO A 451 24.16 -15.67 4.35
CA PRO A 451 24.95 -16.49 5.26
C PRO A 451 24.23 -16.77 6.59
N LEU A 452 23.41 -15.83 7.11
CA LEU A 452 22.64 -16.06 8.33
C LEU A 452 21.58 -17.17 8.15
N THR A 453 20.87 -17.17 7.03
CA THR A 453 19.89 -18.23 6.72
C THR A 453 20.55 -19.58 6.48
N LEU A 454 21.73 -19.61 5.83
CA LEU A 454 22.53 -20.84 5.70
C LEU A 454 23.05 -21.34 7.05
N TRP A 455 23.36 -20.43 7.98
CA TRP A 455 23.73 -20.80 9.34
C TRP A 455 22.55 -21.38 10.11
N ALA A 456 21.37 -20.76 10.03
CA ALA A 456 20.13 -21.30 10.61
C ALA A 456 19.77 -22.67 10.02
N ALA A 457 20.08 -22.89 8.74
CA ALA A 457 19.96 -24.19 8.07
C ALA A 457 20.99 -25.26 8.51
N GLY A 458 21.96 -24.90 9.33
CA GLY A 458 22.98 -25.83 9.84
C GLY A 458 24.11 -26.14 8.86
N LEU A 459 24.21 -25.44 7.72
CA LEU A 459 25.20 -25.73 6.68
C LEU A 459 26.64 -25.70 7.21
N PHE A 460 26.99 -24.70 8.02
CA PHE A 460 28.34 -24.57 8.57
C PHE A 460 28.68 -25.68 9.59
N GLY A 461 27.68 -26.17 10.32
CA GLY A 461 27.84 -27.31 11.21
C GLY A 461 28.08 -28.60 10.43
N TRP A 462 27.30 -28.81 9.37
CA TRP A 462 27.46 -29.94 8.46
C TRP A 462 28.84 -29.94 7.77
N LEU A 463 29.26 -28.79 7.23
CA LEU A 463 30.59 -28.64 6.61
C LEU A 463 31.73 -28.93 7.58
N ARG A 464 31.62 -28.50 8.85
CA ARG A 464 32.62 -28.80 9.88
C ARG A 464 32.71 -30.30 10.16
N GLY A 465 31.56 -30.97 10.28
CA GLY A 465 31.49 -32.41 10.54
C GLY A 465 32.03 -33.29 9.41
N LEU A 466 32.18 -32.77 8.18
CA LEU A 466 32.85 -33.47 7.08
C LEU A 466 34.38 -33.54 7.25
N PHE A 467 34.97 -32.62 8.02
CA PHE A 467 36.43 -32.50 8.16
C PHE A 467 36.95 -32.82 9.57
N GLY A 468 36.08 -33.18 10.53
CA GLY A 468 36.42 -33.53 11.91
C GLY A 468 35.83 -32.56 12.92
#